data_AF-A0A7V9K865-F1
#
_entry.id   AF-A0A7V9K865-F1
#
_cell.length_a   1.000
_cell.length_b   1.000
_cell.length_c   1.000
_cell.angle_alpha   90.00
_cell.angle_beta   90.00
_cell.angle_gamma   90.00
#
_symmetry.space_group_name_H-M   'P 1'
#
loop_
_entity.id
_entity.type
_entity.pdbx_description
1 polymer ?
#
loop_
_entity_poly.entity_id
_entity_poly.type
_entity_poly.pdbx_seq_one_letter_code
_entity_poly.pdbx_strand_id
1 'polypeptide(L)'
;MIVLDTHVWVWWVHGDAQIQPSQSSAIEEAESDVIGVSAISCWEVAKLVERGRLVLPRPPEEWIASALHYPGIRLIGLSPEIAVASARLPGSFHRDPADQIIVATARVNGCSLVTSDQKIISYEHVERVSRLANGALAADLAHGAVARLLGEGEAGGGLDPCGLPQDLVDRRYGIFASDSILYGDIQVR
;
A
#
# COMPACT_ATOMS: atom_id res chain seq x y z
N MET A 1 -6.36 -14.18 4.53
CA MET A 1 -5.80 -13.30 3.49
C MET A 1 -6.54 -11.98 3.49
N ILE A 2 -5.82 -10.89 3.29
CA ILE A 2 -6.39 -9.54 3.06
C ILE A 2 -5.91 -9.02 1.71
N VAL A 3 -6.59 -8.00 1.15
CA VAL A 3 -6.09 -7.24 0.00
C VAL A 3 -5.85 -5.79 0.42
N LEU A 4 -4.73 -5.21 0.02
CA LEU A 4 -4.43 -3.81 0.26
C LEU A 4 -4.88 -2.97 -0.92
N ASP A 5 -5.49 -1.83 -0.61
CA ASP A 5 -5.63 -0.71 -1.54
C ASP A 5 -4.25 -0.09 -1.83
N THR A 6 -4.11 0.58 -2.97
CA THR A 6 -2.82 1.09 -3.44
C THR A 6 -2.22 2.10 -2.47
N HIS A 7 -3.00 3.07 -1.98
CA HIS A 7 -2.48 4.06 -1.04
C HIS A 7 -2.14 3.44 0.32
N VAL A 8 -2.90 2.44 0.78
CA VAL A 8 -2.59 1.71 2.02
C VAL A 8 -1.27 0.96 1.87
N TRP A 9 -1.06 0.29 0.73
CA TRP A 9 0.18 -0.40 0.44
C TRP A 9 1.37 0.57 0.44
N VAL A 10 1.26 1.71 -0.24
CA VAL A 10 2.31 2.75 -0.25
C VAL A 10 2.58 3.29 1.14
N TRP A 11 1.55 3.69 1.90
CA TRP A 11 1.71 4.22 3.26
C TRP A 11 2.35 3.22 4.20
N TRP A 12 1.90 1.97 4.15
CA TRP A 12 2.48 0.91 4.96
C TRP A 12 3.95 0.66 4.60
N VAL A 13 4.27 0.63 3.30
CA VAL A 13 5.64 0.49 2.79
C VAL A 13 6.54 1.65 3.26
N HIS A 14 5.98 2.84 3.46
CA HIS A 14 6.73 4.02 3.92
C HIS A 14 6.63 4.30 5.43
N GLY A 15 5.90 3.48 6.20
CA GLY A 15 5.61 3.79 7.60
C GLY A 15 4.91 5.16 7.78
N ASP A 16 4.06 5.54 6.83
CA ASP A 16 3.38 6.84 6.82
C ASP A 16 2.32 6.89 7.93
N ALA A 17 2.29 8.01 8.67
CA ALA A 17 1.36 8.24 9.78
C ALA A 17 -0.13 8.23 9.36
N GLN A 18 -0.43 8.26 8.06
CA GLN A 18 -1.79 8.09 7.52
C GLN A 18 -2.34 6.67 7.70
N ILE A 19 -1.49 5.67 7.98
CA ILE A 19 -1.94 4.32 8.28
C ILE A 19 -2.66 4.28 9.64
N GLN A 20 -3.91 3.83 9.65
CA GLN A 20 -4.66 3.72 10.89
C GLN A 20 -4.19 2.51 11.70
N PRO A 21 -4.22 2.56 13.04
CA PRO A 21 -3.81 1.43 13.88
C PRO A 21 -4.52 0.12 13.54
N SER A 22 -5.81 0.15 13.22
CA SER A 22 -6.54 -1.06 12.81
C SER A 22 -6.09 -1.64 11.46
N GLN A 23 -5.56 -0.79 10.56
CA GLN A 23 -4.99 -1.25 9.29
C GLN A 23 -3.64 -1.90 9.53
N SER A 24 -2.76 -1.27 10.33
CA SER A 24 -1.47 -1.86 10.71
C SER A 24 -1.65 -3.21 11.40
N SER A 25 -2.52 -3.29 12.41
CA SER A 25 -2.77 -4.57 13.11
C SER A 25 -3.32 -5.65 12.18
N ALA A 26 -4.22 -5.32 11.24
CA ALA A 26 -4.72 -6.30 10.28
C ALA A 26 -3.64 -6.78 9.30
N ILE A 27 -2.72 -5.89 8.92
CA ILE A 27 -1.59 -6.24 8.06
C ILE A 27 -0.61 -7.13 8.82
N GLU A 28 -0.24 -6.77 10.05
CA GLU A 28 0.62 -7.56 10.93
C GLU A 28 0.06 -8.96 11.20
N GLU A 29 -1.24 -9.08 11.49
CA GLU A 29 -1.91 -10.37 11.67
C GLU A 29 -1.84 -11.23 10.40
N ALA A 30 -1.97 -10.59 9.23
CA ALA A 30 -1.92 -11.24 7.93
C ALA A 30 -0.48 -11.57 7.46
N GLU A 31 0.59 -11.10 8.11
CA GLU A 31 1.97 -11.48 7.78
C GLU A 31 2.21 -12.99 7.91
N SER A 32 1.48 -13.64 8.83
CA SER A 32 1.52 -15.08 9.05
C SER A 32 0.68 -15.89 8.03
N ASP A 33 -0.08 -15.20 7.18
CA ASP A 33 -0.92 -15.79 6.13
C ASP A 33 -0.59 -15.19 4.76
N VAL A 34 -1.44 -14.29 4.23
CA VAL A 34 -1.25 -13.66 2.92
C VAL A 34 -1.76 -12.22 2.93
N ILE A 35 -0.89 -11.31 2.51
CA ILE A 35 -1.19 -9.90 2.21
C ILE A 35 -1.22 -9.75 0.68
N GLY A 36 -2.41 -9.67 0.11
CA GLY A 36 -2.62 -9.53 -1.33
C GLY A 36 -2.38 -8.11 -1.82
N VAL A 37 -1.59 -7.95 -2.88
CA VAL A 37 -1.47 -6.70 -3.65
C VAL A 37 -1.94 -6.97 -5.07
N SER A 38 -2.94 -6.22 -5.55
CA SER A 38 -3.41 -6.38 -6.93
C SER A 38 -2.38 -5.85 -7.92
N ALA A 39 -2.19 -6.51 -9.05
CA ALA A 39 -1.27 -6.04 -10.11
C ALA A 39 -1.65 -4.65 -10.64
N ILE A 40 -2.93 -4.26 -10.55
CA ILE A 40 -3.37 -2.90 -10.92
C ILE A 40 -2.78 -1.83 -10.00
N SER A 41 -2.51 -2.15 -8.73
CA SER A 41 -1.87 -1.23 -7.78
C SER A 41 -0.43 -0.91 -8.19
N CYS A 42 0.30 -1.87 -8.79
CA CYS A 42 1.63 -1.62 -9.34
C CYS A 42 1.56 -0.62 -10.52
N TRP A 43 0.56 -0.78 -11.40
CA TRP A 43 0.31 0.17 -12.49
C TRP A 43 -0.06 1.56 -11.95
N GLU A 44 -0.90 1.62 -10.92
CA GLU A 44 -1.30 2.89 -10.30
C GLU A 44 -0.12 3.62 -9.67
N VAL A 45 0.74 2.92 -8.92
CA VAL A 45 2.00 3.48 -8.38
C VAL A 45 2.84 4.09 -9.51
N ALA A 46 3.12 3.31 -10.57
CA ALA A 46 3.89 3.80 -11.71
C ALA A 46 3.21 5.02 -12.38
N LYS A 47 1.88 5.01 -12.50
CA LYS A 47 1.12 6.10 -13.11
C LYS A 47 1.10 7.36 -12.25
N LEU A 48 1.08 7.23 -10.93
CA LEU A 48 1.19 8.35 -10.00
C LEU A 48 2.59 8.98 -10.08
N VAL A 49 3.65 8.18 -10.19
CA VAL A 49 5.01 8.68 -10.39
C VAL A 49 5.15 9.39 -11.74
N GLU A 50 4.66 8.79 -12.83
CA GLU A 50 4.65 9.39 -14.17
C GLU A 50 3.98 10.78 -14.16
N ARG A 51 2.92 10.93 -13.38
CA ARG A 51 2.16 12.19 -13.25
C ARG A 51 2.77 13.17 -12.23
N GLY A 52 3.88 12.83 -11.58
CA GLY A 52 4.49 13.63 -10.52
C GLY A 52 3.63 13.76 -9.25
N ARG A 53 2.70 12.83 -9.04
CA ARG A 53 1.78 12.80 -7.89
C ARG A 53 2.27 11.92 -6.75
N LEU A 54 3.29 11.12 -6.99
CA LEU A 54 3.98 10.29 -6.02
C LEU A 54 5.48 10.41 -6.28
N VAL A 55 6.25 10.70 -5.23
CA VAL A 55 7.72 10.72 -5.28
C VAL A 55 8.21 9.52 -4.49
N LEU A 56 9.00 8.66 -5.14
CA LEU A 56 9.57 7.47 -4.54
C LEU A 56 11.07 7.70 -4.29
N PRO A 57 11.66 7.04 -3.27
CA PRO A 57 13.10 7.16 -2.97
C PRO A 57 14.00 6.49 -4.02
N ARG A 58 13.41 5.71 -4.96
CA ARG A 58 14.09 4.98 -6.03
C ARG A 58 13.18 4.87 -7.26
N PRO A 59 13.70 4.48 -8.44
CA PRO A 59 12.87 4.26 -9.64
C PRO A 59 11.67 3.33 -9.37
N PRO A 60 10.51 3.55 -10.02
CA PRO A 60 9.29 2.78 -9.77
C PRO A 60 9.48 1.26 -9.84
N GLU A 61 10.25 0.77 -10.80
CA GLU A 61 10.53 -0.65 -10.99
C GLU A 61 11.28 -1.26 -9.79
N GLU A 62 12.25 -0.55 -9.23
CA GLU A 62 13.01 -0.99 -8.07
C GLU A 62 12.19 -0.90 -6.79
N TRP A 63 11.39 0.15 -6.65
CA TRP A 63 10.48 0.32 -5.52
C TRP A 63 9.43 -0.78 -5.49
N ILE A 64 8.75 -1.03 -6.61
CA ILE A 64 7.73 -2.07 -6.74
C ILE A 64 8.34 -3.44 -6.45
N ALA A 65 9.52 -3.74 -7.03
CA ALA A 65 10.20 -4.99 -6.75
C ALA A 65 10.49 -5.15 -5.25
N SER A 66 11.01 -4.11 -4.60
CA SER A 66 11.36 -4.14 -3.18
C SER A 66 10.11 -4.30 -2.29
N ALA A 67 9.06 -3.53 -2.57
CA ALA A 67 7.79 -3.57 -1.86
C ALA A 67 7.09 -4.93 -1.99
N LEU A 68 7.19 -5.60 -3.15
CA LEU A 68 6.62 -6.93 -3.36
C LEU A 68 7.41 -8.06 -2.68
N HIS A 69 8.67 -7.84 -2.32
CA HIS A 69 9.49 -8.83 -1.60
C HIS A 69 9.23 -8.83 -0.08
N TYR A 70 8.37 -7.95 0.43
CA TYR A 70 8.04 -7.96 1.85
C TYR A 70 7.42 -9.31 2.28
N PRO A 71 7.80 -9.88 3.45
CA PRO A 71 7.24 -11.14 3.92
C PRO A 71 5.71 -11.17 3.96
N GLY A 72 5.10 -12.22 3.43
CA GLY A 72 3.64 -12.36 3.39
C GLY A 72 2.96 -11.62 2.23
N ILE A 73 3.65 -10.72 1.51
CA ILE A 73 3.08 -10.13 0.29
C ILE A 73 2.95 -11.17 -0.82
N ARG A 74 1.79 -11.16 -1.47
CA ARG A 74 1.51 -11.90 -2.69
C ARG A 74 0.92 -10.99 -3.75
N LEU A 75 1.58 -10.91 -4.90
CA LEU A 75 1.03 -10.25 -6.08
C LEU A 75 -0.13 -11.07 -6.65
N ILE A 76 -1.29 -10.43 -6.82
CA ILE A 76 -2.49 -11.02 -7.42
C ILE A 76 -2.64 -10.48 -8.84
N GLY A 77 -2.50 -11.38 -9.82
CA GLY A 77 -2.67 -11.03 -11.24
C GLY A 77 -4.13 -10.72 -11.59
N LEU A 78 -4.34 -9.92 -12.64
CA LEU A 78 -5.66 -9.67 -13.21
C LEU A 78 -6.13 -10.91 -14.00
N SER A 79 -6.94 -11.76 -13.36
CA SER A 79 -7.57 -12.89 -14.03
C SER A 79 -8.78 -12.44 -14.87
N PRO A 80 -9.22 -13.24 -15.87
CA PRO A 80 -10.46 -12.97 -16.59
C PRO A 80 -11.69 -12.84 -15.68
N GLU A 81 -11.73 -13.61 -14.59
CA GLU A 81 -12.81 -13.54 -13.60
C GLU A 81 -12.81 -12.18 -12.87
N ILE A 82 -11.65 -11.73 -12.39
CA ILE A 82 -11.50 -10.41 -11.76
C ILE A 82 -11.87 -9.30 -12.76
N ALA A 83 -11.41 -9.41 -14.01
CA ALA A 83 -11.69 -8.44 -15.06
C ALA A 83 -13.20 -8.32 -15.39
N VAL A 84 -13.93 -9.44 -15.41
CA VAL A 84 -15.39 -9.41 -15.63
C VAL A 84 -16.10 -8.91 -14.38
N ALA A 85 -15.66 -9.32 -13.19
CA ALA A 85 -16.25 -8.91 -11.93
C ALA A 85 -16.10 -7.40 -11.66
N SER A 86 -14.99 -6.79 -12.05
CA SER A 86 -14.76 -5.34 -11.91
C SER A 86 -15.72 -4.50 -12.74
N ALA A 87 -16.12 -5.00 -13.91
CA ALA A 87 -17.14 -4.38 -14.76
C ALA A 87 -18.59 -4.67 -14.30
N ARG A 88 -18.77 -5.57 -13.32
CA ARG A 88 -20.08 -6.05 -12.85
C ARG A 88 -20.24 -5.93 -11.34
N LEU A 89 -19.59 -4.94 -10.73
CA LEU A 89 -19.80 -4.60 -9.33
C LEU A 89 -21.29 -4.28 -9.08
N PRO A 90 -21.97 -4.95 -8.13
CA PRO A 90 -23.37 -4.69 -7.84
C PRO A 90 -23.59 -3.26 -7.34
N GLY A 91 -24.79 -2.73 -7.58
CA GLY A 91 -25.17 -1.39 -7.13
C GLY A 91 -24.42 -0.27 -7.87
N SER A 92 -24.38 0.90 -7.24
CA SER A 92 -23.64 2.07 -7.75
C SER A 92 -22.26 2.10 -7.12
N PHE A 93 -21.23 1.77 -7.90
CA PHE A 93 -19.84 1.99 -7.54
C PHE A 93 -19.22 3.08 -8.40
N HIS A 94 -18.18 3.74 -7.92
CA HIS A 94 -17.55 4.82 -8.67
C HIS A 94 -16.82 4.29 -9.92
N ARG A 95 -16.48 5.20 -10.84
CA ARG A 95 -16.02 4.88 -12.20
C ARG A 95 -14.51 4.73 -12.36
N ASP A 96 -13.75 4.68 -11.27
CA ASP A 96 -12.30 4.52 -11.39
C ASP A 96 -11.96 3.05 -11.68
N PRO A 97 -11.25 2.75 -12.80
CA PRO A 97 -10.92 1.38 -13.15
C PRO A 97 -10.01 0.66 -12.15
N ALA A 98 -9.09 1.38 -11.47
CA ALA A 98 -8.17 0.78 -10.52
C ALA A 98 -8.93 0.29 -9.28
N ASP A 99 -9.73 1.15 -8.67
CA ASP A 99 -10.55 0.79 -7.51
C ASP A 99 -11.57 -0.30 -7.86
N GLN A 100 -12.16 -0.27 -9.07
CA GLN A 100 -13.05 -1.35 -9.53
C GLN A 100 -12.33 -2.70 -9.56
N ILE A 101 -11.10 -2.73 -10.06
CA ILE A 101 -10.28 -3.96 -10.12
C ILE A 101 -9.83 -4.38 -8.72
N ILE A 102 -9.44 -3.46 -7.84
CA ILE A 102 -9.04 -3.77 -6.46
C ILE A 102 -10.23 -4.37 -5.69
N VAL A 103 -11.40 -3.74 -5.75
CA VAL A 103 -12.62 -4.23 -5.11
C VAL A 103 -13.04 -5.58 -5.68
N ALA A 104 -12.99 -5.76 -7.00
CA ALA A 104 -13.27 -7.05 -7.62
C ALA A 104 -12.25 -8.12 -7.20
N THR A 105 -10.97 -7.75 -7.07
CA THR A 105 -9.91 -8.66 -6.59
C THR A 105 -10.26 -9.18 -5.20
N ALA A 106 -10.62 -8.29 -4.27
CA ALA A 106 -11.01 -8.68 -2.91
C ALA A 106 -12.24 -9.59 -2.90
N ARG A 107 -13.27 -9.23 -3.68
CA ARG A 107 -14.55 -9.98 -3.75
C ARG A 107 -14.39 -11.37 -4.38
N VAL A 108 -13.67 -11.48 -5.50
CA VAL A 108 -13.43 -12.77 -6.17
C VAL A 108 -12.62 -13.71 -5.28
N ASN A 109 -11.67 -13.16 -4.52
CA ASN A 109 -10.86 -13.95 -3.59
C ASN A 109 -11.54 -14.16 -2.21
N GLY A 110 -12.76 -13.66 -2.00
CA GLY A 110 -13.50 -13.83 -0.74
C GLY A 110 -12.76 -13.29 0.48
N CYS A 111 -12.10 -12.14 0.37
CA CYS A 111 -11.24 -11.59 1.41
C CYS A 111 -11.55 -10.12 1.74
N SER A 112 -11.14 -9.71 2.93
CA SER A 112 -11.29 -8.34 3.42
C SER A 112 -10.34 -7.37 2.69
N LEU A 113 -10.87 -6.22 2.27
CA LEU A 113 -10.12 -5.11 1.70
C LEU A 113 -9.68 -4.12 2.79
N VAL A 114 -8.41 -3.71 2.76
CA VAL A 114 -7.85 -2.66 3.62
C VAL A 114 -7.73 -1.38 2.80
N THR A 115 -8.58 -0.41 3.11
CA THR A 115 -8.64 0.87 2.39
C THR A 115 -8.92 2.02 3.36
N SER A 116 -8.60 3.24 2.90
CA SER A 116 -9.00 4.51 3.52
C SER A 116 -9.85 5.36 2.56
N ASP A 117 -10.18 4.85 1.36
CA ASP A 117 -11.02 5.56 0.40
C ASP A 117 -12.49 5.53 0.86
N GLN A 118 -13.08 6.71 1.02
CA GLN A 118 -14.43 6.84 1.56
C GLN A 118 -15.52 6.26 0.64
N LYS A 119 -15.31 6.27 -0.68
CA LYS A 119 -16.23 5.69 -1.66
C LYS A 119 -16.24 4.17 -1.51
N ILE A 120 -15.06 3.55 -1.35
CA ILE A 120 -14.95 2.11 -1.10
C ILE A 120 -15.50 1.75 0.28
N ILE A 121 -15.19 2.54 1.33
CA ILE A 121 -15.73 2.31 2.68
C ILE A 121 -17.27 2.35 2.69
N SER A 122 -17.87 3.22 1.88
CA SER A 122 -19.32 3.34 1.74
C SER A 122 -19.96 2.24 0.88
N TYR A 123 -19.15 1.42 0.21
CA TYR A 123 -19.64 0.37 -0.67
C TYR A 123 -19.99 -0.90 0.11
N GLU A 124 -21.26 -1.29 0.08
CA GLU A 124 -21.78 -2.39 0.93
C GLU A 124 -21.43 -3.80 0.43
N HIS A 125 -20.99 -3.95 -0.83
CA HIS A 125 -20.78 -5.26 -1.45
C HIS A 125 -19.33 -5.76 -1.36
N VAL A 126 -18.50 -5.15 -0.53
CA VAL A 126 -17.12 -5.59 -0.26
C VAL A 126 -16.89 -5.72 1.23
N GLU A 127 -16.30 -6.84 1.65
CA GLU A 127 -15.84 -7.01 3.02
C GLU A 127 -14.59 -6.15 3.23
N ARG A 128 -14.50 -5.51 4.39
CA ARG A 128 -13.43 -4.57 4.70
C ARG A 128 -13.01 -4.73 6.15
N VAL A 129 -11.72 -4.49 6.41
CA VAL A 129 -11.20 -4.46 7.77
C VAL A 129 -11.93 -3.36 8.56
N SER A 130 -12.51 -3.75 9.70
CA SER A 130 -13.25 -2.82 10.54
C SER A 130 -12.29 -1.94 11.34
N ARG A 131 -12.69 -0.69 11.60
CA ARG A 131 -12.01 0.17 12.56
C ARG A 131 -12.23 -0.47 13.94
N LEU A 132 -11.16 -0.94 14.59
CA LEU A 132 -11.26 -1.49 15.94
C LEU A 132 -11.95 -0.45 16.84
N ALA A 133 -13.02 -0.87 17.51
CA ALA A 133 -13.57 -0.14 18.64
C ALA A 133 -12.66 -0.41 19.85
N ASN A 134 -11.85 0.59 20.22
CA ASN A 134 -10.97 0.65 21.39
C ASN A 134 -9.66 -0.14 21.34
N GLY A 135 -8.56 0.63 21.42
CA GLY A 135 -7.42 0.38 22.29
C GLY A 135 -6.70 -0.96 22.14
N ALA A 136 -5.75 -1.04 21.22
CA ALA A 136 -4.60 -1.93 21.38
C ALA A 136 -3.34 -1.21 20.86
N LEU A 137 -2.40 -1.00 21.77
CA LEU A 137 -1.03 -0.57 21.51
C LEU A 137 -0.34 -1.66 20.67
N ALA A 138 -0.17 -1.43 19.37
CA ALA A 138 0.67 -2.26 18.51
C ALA A 138 1.41 -1.46 17.42
N ALA A 139 1.39 -0.12 17.45
CA ALA A 139 1.94 0.68 16.36
C ALA A 139 3.48 0.75 16.32
N ASP A 140 4.20 0.36 17.39
CA ASP A 140 5.63 0.64 17.51
C ASP A 140 6.56 -0.37 16.81
N LEU A 141 6.09 -1.57 16.44
CA LEU A 141 6.97 -2.62 15.91
C LEU A 141 6.96 -2.72 14.36
N ALA A 142 5.83 -2.47 13.69
CA ALA A 142 5.74 -2.58 12.23
C ALA A 142 6.46 -1.45 11.48
N HIS A 143 6.45 -0.22 12.02
CA HIS A 143 7.14 0.93 11.42
C HIS A 143 8.64 0.66 11.18
N GLY A 144 9.28 -0.15 12.04
CA GLY A 144 10.71 -0.43 11.93
C GLY A 144 11.09 -1.55 10.95
N ALA A 145 10.19 -2.48 10.60
CA ALA A 145 10.55 -3.65 9.79
C ALA A 145 10.63 -3.32 8.29
N VAL A 146 9.67 -2.54 7.82
CA VAL A 146 9.58 -2.10 6.42
C VAL A 146 10.66 -1.06 6.10
N ALA A 147 10.86 -0.09 7.00
CA ALA A 147 11.91 0.92 6.85
C ALA A 147 13.30 0.26 6.76
N ARG A 148 13.57 -0.79 7.57
CA ARG A 148 14.80 -1.59 7.47
C ARG A 148 14.95 -2.35 6.15
N LEU A 149 13.87 -2.84 5.54
CA LEU A 149 13.91 -3.50 4.21
C LEU A 149 14.14 -2.50 3.07
N LEU A 150 13.74 -1.24 3.24
CA LEU A 150 13.98 -0.16 2.28
C LEU A 150 15.28 0.61 2.54
N GLY A 151 15.98 0.35 3.64
CA GLY A 151 17.23 1.03 4.00
C GLY A 151 17.04 2.36 4.74
N GLU A 152 15.88 2.59 5.36
CA GLU A 152 15.55 3.80 6.11
C GLU A 152 15.56 3.51 7.65
N GLY A 153 16.57 4.04 8.37
CA GLY A 153 16.72 4.05 9.84
C GLY A 153 17.94 3.26 10.38
N GLU A 154 18.89 3.78 11.16
CA GLU A 154 19.12 5.07 11.84
C GLU A 154 20.57 5.56 11.62
N ALA A 155 20.76 6.89 11.68
CA ALA A 155 22.06 7.53 11.81
C ALA A 155 22.44 7.66 13.30
N GLY A 156 23.45 6.91 13.75
CA GLY A 156 24.22 7.22 14.97
C GLY A 156 24.38 6.07 15.98
N GLY A 157 25.63 5.63 16.19
CA GLY A 157 26.04 4.76 17.30
C GLY A 157 26.60 3.42 16.82
N GLY A 158 27.93 3.34 16.71
CA GLY A 158 28.62 2.21 16.08
C GLY A 158 28.55 0.88 16.84
N LEU A 159 28.79 -0.21 16.09
CA LEU A 159 29.68 -1.35 16.38
C LEU A 159 29.87 -2.17 15.08
N ASP A 160 31.08 -2.70 14.88
CA ASP A 160 31.54 -3.62 13.81
C ASP A 160 31.80 -5.01 14.48
N PRO A 161 31.62 -6.22 13.86
CA PRO A 161 32.44 -6.75 12.76
C PRO A 161 31.70 -7.78 11.86
N CYS A 162 30.76 -7.37 11.00
CA CYS A 162 30.12 -8.28 10.02
C CYS A 162 30.23 -7.83 8.54
N GLY A 163 31.03 -6.81 8.24
CA GLY A 163 31.60 -6.61 6.90
C GLY A 163 30.62 -6.31 5.77
N LEU A 164 30.04 -5.11 5.74
CA LEU A 164 29.56 -4.49 4.49
C LEU A 164 30.07 -3.04 4.35
N PRO A 165 30.27 -2.54 3.11
CA PRO A 165 31.12 -1.38 2.81
C PRO A 165 30.62 -0.05 3.37
N GLN A 166 31.56 0.81 3.77
CA GLN A 166 31.35 2.08 4.47
C GLN A 166 31.06 3.29 3.57
N ASP A 167 30.62 3.09 2.32
CA ASP A 167 30.54 4.14 1.30
C ASP A 167 29.22 4.14 0.53
N LEU A 168 28.08 4.25 1.24
CA LEU A 168 26.78 4.51 0.60
C LEU A 168 25.90 5.42 1.44
N VAL A 169 26.44 6.56 1.86
CA VAL A 169 25.69 7.65 2.48
C VAL A 169 25.64 8.84 1.51
N ASP A 170 24.57 8.96 0.73
CA ASP A 170 24.16 10.25 0.15
C ASP A 170 23.03 10.85 0.98
N ARG A 171 23.33 11.95 1.67
CA ARG A 171 22.48 12.64 2.66
C ARG A 171 21.43 13.55 2.01
N ARG A 172 20.75 13.12 0.94
CA ARG A 172 20.00 14.10 0.11
C ARG A 172 18.49 14.11 0.14
N TYR A 173 17.79 13.17 0.76
CA TYR A 173 16.33 13.18 0.67
C TYR A 173 15.67 13.06 2.04
N GLY A 174 15.49 14.24 2.64
CA GLY A 174 14.45 14.47 3.61
C GLY A 174 13.32 15.30 2.99
N ILE A 175 12.13 15.08 3.53
CA ILE A 175 10.90 15.91 3.51
C ILE A 175 9.78 15.44 2.56
N PHE A 176 8.68 15.07 3.24
CA PHE A 176 7.31 14.85 2.80
C PHE A 176 6.69 16.11 2.21
N ALA A 177 5.97 15.99 1.09
CA ALA A 177 4.97 16.98 0.72
C ALA A 177 3.65 16.60 1.37
N SER A 178 3.31 17.27 2.48
CA SER A 178 1.92 17.43 2.89
C SER A 178 1.19 18.26 1.84
N ASP A 179 -0.09 17.95 1.67
CA ASP A 179 -1.07 18.68 0.84
C ASP A 179 -0.98 18.43 -0.67
N SER A 180 -1.71 17.40 -1.13
CA SER A 180 -2.62 17.49 -2.30
C SER A 180 -3.34 16.15 -2.54
N ILE A 181 -4.48 15.97 -1.86
CA ILE A 181 -5.51 15.05 -2.34
C ILE A 181 -6.15 15.70 -3.57
N LEU A 182 -6.07 15.06 -4.74
CA LEU A 182 -6.99 15.34 -5.85
C LEU A 182 -7.41 14.04 -6.54
N TYR A 183 -8.57 13.53 -6.13
CA TYR A 183 -9.34 12.55 -6.87
C TYR A 183 -10.23 13.31 -7.86
N GLY A 184 -10.03 13.14 -9.16
CA GLY A 184 -10.92 13.53 -10.27
C GLY A 184 -11.51 14.96 -10.27
N ASP A 185 -10.94 15.86 -11.07
CA ASP A 185 -11.61 16.48 -12.22
C ASP A 185 -10.61 17.37 -12.99
N ILE A 186 -10.75 17.35 -14.32
CA ILE A 186 -9.85 17.95 -15.32
C ILE A 186 -9.86 19.50 -15.24
N GLN A 187 -8.69 20.14 -15.35
CA GLN A 187 -8.47 21.23 -16.32
C GLN A 187 -7.02 21.23 -16.83
N VAL A 188 -6.87 21.01 -18.13
CA VAL A 188 -5.63 21.17 -18.89
C VAL A 188 -5.63 22.55 -19.55
N ARG A 189 -4.52 23.28 -19.47
CA ARG A 189 -4.12 24.26 -20.49
C ARG A 189 -2.87 23.76 -21.18
#